data_AF-A0A525CL24-F1
#
_entry.id   AF-A0A525CL24-F1
#
_cell.length_a   1.000
_cell.length_b   1.000
_cell.length_c   1.000
_cell.angle_alpha   90.00
_cell.angle_beta   90.00
_cell.angle_gamma   90.00
#
_symmetry.space_group_name_H-M   'P 1'
#
loop_
_entity.id
_entity.type
_entity.pdbx_description
1 polymer ?
#
loop_
_entity_poly.entity_id
_entity_poly.type
_entity_poly.pdbx_seq_one_letter_code
_entity_poly.pdbx_strand_id
1 'polypeptide(L)'
;MMAIYKIMKSILSYLAALFIMLVSGCSILFPGAGLDDFPLADIESISSKRILQQKITLSFDEKEIALIGVIEQRVGGIKIVGLTDFGKRLLFIDYDGEKVNTELEPMLAEYFSGRDILLHYQMAFWSQGKLQQAISASDWELISNIDFGKRKDSGKAVSKAVREFYYHGDLAYRVDLEKSGSQVASAKVCNTELGYWLRFESL
;
A
#
# COMPACT_ATOMS: atom_id res chain seq x y z
N MET A 1 6.08 30.04 -57.84
CA MET A 1 6.16 30.42 -56.41
C MET A 1 5.03 29.82 -55.56
N MET A 2 3.81 29.64 -56.08
CA MET A 2 2.65 29.11 -55.33
C MET A 2 2.72 27.60 -54.97
N ALA A 3 3.42 26.78 -55.78
CA ALA A 3 3.53 25.34 -55.54
C ALA A 3 4.43 24.97 -54.34
N ILE A 4 5.49 25.76 -54.09
CA ILE A 4 6.45 25.53 -53.01
C ILE A 4 5.80 25.78 -51.63
N TYR A 5 4.93 26.78 -51.55
CA TYR A 5 4.20 27.11 -50.32
C TYR A 5 3.24 25.98 -49.87
N LYS A 6 2.62 25.28 -50.83
CA LYS A 6 1.68 24.18 -50.53
C LYS A 6 2.39 22.96 -49.96
N ILE A 7 3.57 22.64 -50.49
CA ILE A 7 4.40 21.52 -50.01
C ILE A 7 4.93 21.81 -48.59
N MET A 8 5.39 23.04 -48.34
CA MET A 8 5.92 23.45 -47.04
C MET A 8 4.86 23.41 -45.93
N LYS A 9 3.60 23.76 -46.24
CA LYS A 9 2.48 23.69 -45.29
C LYS A 9 2.09 22.25 -44.95
N SER A 10 2.14 21.32 -45.90
CA SER A 10 1.90 19.90 -45.63
C SER A 10 2.99 19.30 -44.74
N ILE A 11 4.27 19.58 -45.01
CA ILE A 11 5.40 19.07 -44.21
C ILE A 11 5.30 19.57 -42.76
N LEU A 12 4.98 20.84 -42.55
CA LEU A 12 4.83 21.41 -41.20
C LEU A 12 3.67 20.77 -40.42
N SER A 13 2.57 20.44 -41.09
CA SER A 13 1.42 19.77 -40.46
C SER A 13 1.75 18.33 -40.03
N TYR A 14 2.54 17.59 -40.83
CA TYR A 14 2.98 16.25 -40.47
C TYR A 14 3.98 16.26 -39.31
N LEU A 15 4.90 17.24 -39.29
CA LEU A 15 5.83 17.42 -38.17
C LEU A 15 5.12 17.74 -36.86
N ALA A 16 4.10 18.61 -36.90
CA ALA A 16 3.29 18.93 -35.72
C ALA A 16 2.52 17.70 -35.19
N ALA A 17 1.94 16.89 -36.09
CA ALA A 17 1.23 15.67 -35.70
C ALA A 17 2.17 14.61 -35.08
N LEU A 18 3.37 14.44 -35.65
CA LEU A 18 4.39 13.53 -35.10
C LEU A 18 4.85 13.96 -33.71
N PHE A 19 5.03 15.28 -33.51
CA PHE A 19 5.43 15.81 -32.20
C PHE A 19 4.36 15.55 -31.13
N ILE A 20 3.08 15.73 -31.45
CA ILE A 20 1.97 15.47 -30.51
C ILE A 20 1.90 13.98 -30.10
N MET A 21 2.17 13.04 -31.02
CA MET A 21 2.25 11.61 -30.66
C MET A 21 3.40 11.32 -29.69
N LEU A 22 4.56 11.98 -29.83
CA LEU A 22 5.72 11.72 -28.99
C LEU A 22 5.56 12.21 -27.54
N VAL A 23 4.82 13.29 -27.30
CA VAL A 23 4.61 13.81 -25.93
C VAL A 23 3.52 13.05 -25.16
N SER A 24 2.76 12.17 -25.83
CA SER A 24 1.66 11.42 -25.19
C SER A 24 2.12 10.17 -24.41
N GLY A 25 3.43 9.85 -24.40
CA GLY A 25 3.96 8.58 -23.89
C GLY A 25 4.61 8.60 -22.50
N CYS A 26 4.76 9.75 -21.83
CA CYS A 26 5.55 9.84 -20.59
C CYS A 26 4.84 9.42 -19.29
N SER A 27 3.56 9.03 -19.33
CA SER A 27 2.80 8.69 -18.11
C SER A 27 2.80 7.20 -17.72
N ILE A 28 3.53 6.35 -18.46
CA ILE A 28 3.46 4.87 -18.27
C ILE A 28 4.62 4.31 -17.41
N LEU A 29 5.59 5.12 -17.01
CA LEU A 29 6.83 4.65 -16.36
C LEU A 29 6.94 4.98 -14.87
N PHE A 30 5.83 4.94 -14.15
CA PHE A 30 5.92 4.80 -12.69
C PHE A 30 5.92 3.30 -12.39
N PRO A 31 7.04 2.71 -11.93
CA PRO A 31 7.03 1.35 -11.44
C PRO A 31 6.07 1.32 -10.25
N GLY A 32 4.88 0.73 -10.45
CA GLY A 32 3.98 0.42 -9.36
C GLY A 32 4.72 -0.44 -8.34
N ALA A 33 4.37 -0.32 -7.06
CA ALA A 33 5.09 -0.98 -5.97
C ALA A 33 4.92 -2.52 -5.96
N GLY A 34 4.52 -3.14 -7.07
CA GLY A 34 4.29 -4.58 -7.23
C GLY A 34 2.96 -5.07 -6.65
N LEU A 35 2.00 -4.18 -6.36
CA LEU A 35 0.68 -4.53 -5.80
C LEU A 35 -0.50 -4.20 -6.71
N ASP A 36 -0.26 -3.69 -7.91
CA ASP A 36 -1.35 -3.27 -8.81
C ASP A 36 -2.34 -4.41 -9.07
N ASP A 37 -1.83 -5.65 -9.15
CA ASP A 37 -2.60 -6.87 -9.36
C ASP A 37 -3.15 -7.49 -8.06
N PHE A 38 -2.71 -7.07 -6.88
CA PHE A 38 -3.21 -7.61 -5.61
C PHE A 38 -4.59 -7.03 -5.30
N PRO A 39 -5.67 -7.83 -5.18
CA PRO A 39 -7.01 -7.30 -4.97
C PRO A 39 -7.19 -6.70 -3.55
N LEU A 40 -7.83 -5.53 -3.47
CA LEU A 40 -8.25 -4.95 -2.19
C LEU A 40 -9.26 -5.89 -1.54
N ALA A 41 -9.05 -6.22 -0.27
CA ALA A 41 -10.00 -7.02 0.47
C ALA A 41 -11.24 -6.19 0.83
N ASP A 42 -12.41 -6.83 0.81
CA ASP A 42 -13.64 -6.23 1.32
C ASP A 42 -13.45 -5.73 2.75
N ILE A 43 -14.14 -4.64 3.08
CA ILE A 43 -14.04 -4.06 4.42
C ILE A 43 -14.62 -5.05 5.44
N GLU A 44 -13.85 -5.31 6.50
CA GLU A 44 -14.29 -6.21 7.56
C GLU A 44 -15.60 -5.68 8.16
N SER A 45 -16.57 -6.56 8.42
CA SER A 45 -17.87 -6.14 8.94
C SER A 45 -17.72 -5.71 10.39
N ILE A 46 -17.50 -4.42 10.60
CA ILE A 46 -17.39 -3.84 11.93
C ILE A 46 -18.75 -3.28 12.32
N SER A 47 -19.25 -3.66 13.50
CA SER A 47 -20.56 -3.25 14.01
C SER A 47 -20.64 -1.79 14.45
N SER A 48 -19.50 -1.13 14.63
CA SER A 48 -19.39 0.24 15.13
C SER A 48 -18.10 0.89 14.64
N LYS A 49 -18.09 2.23 14.56
CA LYS A 49 -16.89 3.00 14.23
C LYS A 49 -15.79 2.72 15.26
N ARG A 50 -14.58 2.44 14.78
CA ARG A 50 -13.37 2.24 15.60
C ARG A 50 -12.31 3.23 15.16
N ILE A 51 -11.64 3.85 16.12
CA ILE A 51 -10.50 4.73 15.88
C ILE A 51 -9.30 4.12 16.61
N LEU A 52 -8.21 3.93 15.88
CA LEU A 52 -6.96 3.41 16.38
C LEU A 52 -5.87 4.45 16.16
N GLN A 53 -4.97 4.58 17.14
CA GLN A 53 -3.75 5.35 16.99
C GLN A 53 -2.57 4.37 16.91
N GLN A 54 -1.73 4.54 15.91
CA GLN A 54 -0.59 3.66 15.66
C GLN A 54 0.61 4.47 15.21
N LYS A 55 1.81 4.03 15.54
CA LYS A 55 3.01 4.50 14.85
C LYS A 55 3.11 3.78 13.50
N ILE A 56 3.14 4.53 12.41
CA ILE A 56 3.31 4.01 11.05
C ILE A 56 4.71 4.39 10.61
N THR A 57 5.57 3.40 10.45
CA THR A 57 6.95 3.58 10.00
C THR A 57 7.07 3.09 8.55
N LEU A 58 7.45 3.97 7.63
CA LEU A 58 7.70 3.65 6.23
C LEU A 58 9.21 3.65 6.00
N SER A 59 9.75 2.63 5.35
CA SER A 59 11.16 2.57 4.97
C SER A 59 11.31 2.29 3.47
N PHE A 60 12.17 3.07 2.83
CA PHE A 60 12.42 3.08 1.39
C PHE A 60 13.73 3.83 1.13
N ASP A 61 14.53 3.41 0.14
CA ASP A 61 15.76 4.11 -0.26
C ASP A 61 16.68 4.51 0.92
N GLU A 62 16.92 3.56 1.84
CA GLU A 62 17.69 3.74 3.09
C GLU A 62 17.15 4.79 4.07
N LYS A 63 15.99 5.38 3.78
CA LYS A 63 15.29 6.32 4.64
C LYS A 63 14.24 5.59 5.47
N GLU A 64 13.93 6.18 6.62
CA GLU A 64 12.84 5.77 7.48
C GLU A 64 12.06 7.00 7.91
N ILE A 65 10.73 6.97 7.73
CA ILE A 65 9.82 8.03 8.15
C ILE A 65 8.81 7.41 9.12
N ALA A 66 8.77 7.93 10.34
CA ALA A 66 7.77 7.57 11.33
C ALA A 66 6.64 8.61 11.36
N LEU A 67 5.40 8.13 11.38
CA LEU A 67 4.18 8.91 11.45
C LEU A 67 3.35 8.48 12.66
N ILE A 68 2.67 9.43 13.28
CA ILE A 68 1.51 9.19 14.14
C ILE A 68 0.30 8.98 13.22
N GLY A 69 -0.10 7.72 13.08
CA GLY A 69 -1.23 7.27 12.30
C GLY A 69 -2.53 7.29 13.11
N VAL A 70 -3.58 7.88 12.56
CA VAL A 70 -4.96 7.72 13.03
C VAL A 70 -5.72 6.93 11.99
N ILE A 71 -6.16 5.73 12.38
CA ILE A 71 -6.93 4.83 11.52
C ILE A 71 -8.37 4.80 12.02
N GLU A 72 -9.28 5.32 11.23
CA GLU A 72 -10.72 5.20 11.43
C GLU A 72 -11.27 4.08 10.56
N GLN A 73 -11.82 3.06 11.18
CA GLN A 73 -12.61 2.03 10.51
C GLN A 73 -14.08 2.29 10.77
N ARG A 74 -14.89 2.31 9.71
CA ARG A 74 -16.33 2.60 9.75
C ARG A 74 -17.08 1.58 8.90
N VAL A 75 -18.41 1.57 9.02
CA VAL A 75 -19.25 0.71 8.17
C VAL A 75 -18.98 1.09 6.70
N GLY A 76 -18.48 0.13 5.94
CA GLY A 76 -18.15 0.33 4.52
C GLY A 76 -17.00 1.30 4.27
N GLY A 77 -16.13 1.60 5.25
CA GLY A 77 -15.00 2.49 4.97
C GLY A 77 -13.80 2.35 5.90
N ILE A 78 -12.65 2.79 5.42
CA ILE A 78 -11.45 3.00 6.22
C ILE A 78 -10.79 4.32 5.83
N LYS A 79 -10.35 5.07 6.83
CA LYS A 79 -9.60 6.30 6.67
C LYS A 79 -8.31 6.22 7.47
N ILE A 80 -7.20 6.57 6.83
CA ILE A 80 -5.87 6.59 7.45
C ILE A 80 -5.32 8.00 7.30
N VAL A 81 -4.91 8.59 8.41
CA VAL A 81 -4.22 9.88 8.43
C VAL A 81 -2.86 9.70 9.10
N GLY A 82 -1.78 9.99 8.40
CA GLY A 82 -0.43 9.95 8.95
C GLY A 82 0.12 11.36 9.17
N LEU A 83 0.45 11.67 10.41
CA LEU A 83 1.00 12.95 10.85
C LEU A 83 2.46 12.79 11.28
N THR A 84 3.31 13.78 11.02
CA THR A 84 4.61 13.88 11.70
C THR A 84 4.41 14.16 13.21
N ASP A 85 5.46 14.03 14.01
CA ASP A 85 5.46 14.43 15.43
C ASP A 85 5.09 15.91 15.66
N PHE A 86 5.27 16.77 14.64
CA PHE A 86 4.87 18.18 14.67
C PHE A 86 3.45 18.45 14.14
N GLY A 87 2.67 17.40 13.86
CA GLY A 87 1.29 17.51 13.39
C GLY A 87 1.11 17.82 11.90
N LYS A 88 2.19 17.93 11.09
CA LYS A 88 2.08 18.03 9.63
C LYS A 88 1.52 16.72 9.06
N ARG A 89 0.46 16.79 8.26
CA ARG A 89 -0.11 15.64 7.55
C ARG A 89 0.75 15.30 6.34
N LEU A 90 1.29 14.08 6.30
CA LEU A 90 2.03 13.58 5.12
C LEU A 90 1.25 12.55 4.31
N LEU A 91 0.23 11.95 4.93
CA LEU A 91 -0.53 10.82 4.40
C LEU A 91 -2.02 11.02 4.73
N PHE A 92 -2.87 10.90 3.71
CA PHE A 92 -4.31 10.75 3.84
C PHE A 92 -4.80 9.69 2.87
N ILE A 93 -5.54 8.71 3.37
CA ILE A 93 -6.22 7.70 2.57
C ILE A 93 -7.67 7.63 3.06
N ASP A 94 -8.63 7.63 2.14
CA ASP A 94 -10.03 7.35 2.42
C ASP A 94 -10.57 6.35 1.41
N TYR A 95 -10.91 5.16 1.88
CA TYR A 95 -11.48 4.08 1.10
C TYR A 95 -12.92 3.84 1.55
N ASP A 96 -13.84 3.82 0.60
CA ASP A 96 -15.28 3.66 0.81
C ASP A 96 -15.80 2.26 0.40
N GLY A 97 -14.89 1.31 0.18
CA GLY A 97 -15.23 -0.03 -0.29
C GLY A 97 -15.19 -0.18 -1.81
N GLU A 98 -15.10 0.92 -2.56
CA GLU A 98 -15.01 0.89 -4.02
C GLU A 98 -13.83 1.73 -4.55
N LYS A 99 -13.65 2.92 -3.99
CA LYS A 99 -12.67 3.90 -4.45
C LYS A 99 -11.72 4.31 -3.34
N VAL A 100 -10.43 4.32 -3.67
CA VAL A 100 -9.38 4.87 -2.81
C VAL A 100 -9.14 6.33 -3.20
N ASN A 101 -9.45 7.26 -2.31
CA ASN A 101 -9.02 8.64 -2.42
C ASN A 101 -7.76 8.83 -1.57
N THR A 102 -6.74 9.47 -2.14
CA THR A 102 -5.44 9.59 -1.48
C THR A 102 -4.85 10.99 -1.66
N GLU A 103 -4.19 11.48 -0.62
CA GLU A 103 -3.33 12.65 -0.66
C GLU A 103 -2.02 12.26 0.03
N LEU A 104 -0.92 12.29 -0.72
CA LEU A 104 0.42 11.99 -0.25
C LEU A 104 1.31 13.19 -0.51
N GLU A 105 2.22 13.48 0.42
CA GLU A 105 3.30 14.41 0.14
C GLU A 105 4.19 13.85 -0.98
N PRO A 106 4.75 14.70 -1.86
CA PRO A 106 5.50 14.25 -3.04
C PRO A 106 6.59 13.21 -2.72
N MET A 107 7.32 13.40 -1.62
CA MET A 107 8.38 12.48 -1.20
C MET A 107 7.90 11.07 -0.85
N LEU A 108 6.62 10.89 -0.48
CA LEU A 108 6.01 9.57 -0.26
C LEU A 108 5.40 9.02 -1.53
N ALA A 109 4.79 9.89 -2.35
CA ALA A 109 4.15 9.53 -3.61
C ALA A 109 5.12 8.94 -4.66
N GLU A 110 6.42 9.22 -4.52
CA GLU A 110 7.48 8.61 -5.34
C GLU A 110 7.65 7.10 -5.09
N TYR A 111 7.29 6.60 -3.90
CA TYR A 111 7.56 5.22 -3.48
C TYR A 111 6.30 4.42 -3.15
N PHE A 112 5.22 5.10 -2.78
CA PHE A 112 3.97 4.48 -2.38
C PHE A 112 2.79 5.15 -3.05
N SER A 113 1.82 4.33 -3.48
CA SER A 113 0.46 4.81 -3.66
C SER A 113 -0.34 4.69 -2.35
N GLY A 114 -1.43 5.46 -2.23
CA GLY A 114 -2.35 5.29 -1.11
C GLY A 114 -2.99 3.90 -1.07
N ARG A 115 -3.12 3.27 -2.25
CA ARG A 115 -3.59 1.90 -2.40
C ARG A 115 -2.59 0.90 -1.83
N ASP A 116 -1.29 1.08 -2.05
CA ASP A 116 -0.25 0.20 -1.51
C ASP A 116 -0.24 0.22 0.02
N ILE A 117 -0.28 1.42 0.61
CA ILE A 117 -0.31 1.59 2.06
C ILE A 117 -1.57 0.95 2.65
N LEU A 118 -2.72 1.12 2.00
CA LEU A 118 -3.97 0.47 2.40
C LEU A 118 -3.87 -1.06 2.33
N LEU A 119 -3.27 -1.59 1.27
CA LEU A 119 -3.05 -3.04 1.12
C LEU A 119 -2.12 -3.58 2.19
N HIS A 120 -1.01 -2.90 2.49
CA HIS A 120 -0.11 -3.28 3.58
C HIS A 120 -0.88 -3.33 4.91
N TYR A 121 -1.75 -2.35 5.15
CA TYR A 121 -2.61 -2.36 6.33
C TYR A 121 -3.58 -3.57 6.32
N GLN A 122 -4.26 -3.85 5.20
CA GLN A 122 -5.15 -5.01 5.10
C GLN A 122 -4.41 -6.34 5.27
N MET A 123 -3.26 -6.52 4.63
CA MET A 123 -2.39 -7.70 4.77
C MET A 123 -1.99 -7.95 6.23
N ALA A 124 -1.77 -6.88 7.01
CA ALA A 124 -1.45 -6.96 8.42
C ALA A 124 -2.65 -7.31 9.30
N PHE A 125 -3.78 -6.62 9.09
CA PHE A 125 -4.85 -6.59 10.09
C PHE A 125 -6.11 -7.38 9.70
N TRP A 126 -6.34 -7.71 8.43
CA TRP A 126 -7.52 -8.50 8.05
C TRP A 126 -7.38 -9.96 8.48
N SER A 127 -8.53 -10.61 8.67
CA SER A 127 -8.56 -12.06 8.90
C SER A 127 -8.05 -12.82 7.66
N GLN A 128 -7.44 -13.98 7.91
CA GLN A 128 -6.94 -14.83 6.83
C GLN A 128 -8.04 -15.20 5.83
N GLY A 129 -9.25 -15.50 6.30
CA GLY A 129 -10.38 -15.82 5.43
C GLY A 129 -10.76 -14.68 4.48
N LYS A 130 -10.70 -13.42 4.95
CA LYS A 130 -10.97 -12.24 4.11
C LYS A 130 -9.88 -12.02 3.07
N LEU A 131 -8.62 -12.18 3.45
CA LEU A 131 -7.50 -12.09 2.52
C LEU A 131 -7.58 -13.20 1.46
N GLN A 132 -7.84 -14.44 1.88
CA GLN A 132 -8.01 -15.58 0.97
C GLN A 132 -9.18 -15.38 0.00
N GLN A 133 -10.29 -14.84 0.48
CA GLN A 133 -11.44 -14.50 -0.35
C GLN A 133 -11.07 -13.45 -1.40
N ALA A 134 -10.36 -12.39 -1.01
CA ALA A 134 -9.95 -11.32 -1.92
C ALA A 134 -9.08 -11.86 -3.05
N ILE A 135 -8.10 -12.70 -2.73
CA ILE A 135 -7.16 -13.26 -3.72
C ILE A 135 -7.68 -14.48 -4.49
N SER A 136 -8.85 -15.01 -4.15
CA SER A 136 -9.34 -16.31 -4.68
C SER A 136 -9.50 -16.38 -6.20
N ALA A 137 -9.62 -15.24 -6.87
CA ALA A 137 -9.75 -15.13 -8.32
C ALA A 137 -8.47 -14.59 -9.01
N SER A 138 -7.33 -14.59 -8.31
CA SER A 138 -6.05 -14.06 -8.81
C SER A 138 -4.95 -15.11 -8.73
N ASP A 139 -3.77 -14.79 -9.27
CA ASP A 139 -2.56 -15.63 -9.20
C ASP A 139 -1.80 -15.49 -7.86
N TRP A 140 -2.42 -14.85 -6.87
CA TRP A 140 -1.88 -14.68 -5.54
C TRP A 140 -2.22 -15.86 -4.62
N GLU A 141 -1.22 -16.28 -3.85
CA GLU A 141 -1.37 -17.30 -2.83
C GLU A 141 -1.01 -16.73 -1.45
N LEU A 142 -1.74 -17.16 -0.41
CA LEU A 142 -1.51 -16.77 0.97
C LEU A 142 -1.15 -18.00 1.80
N ILE A 143 0.06 -17.99 2.37
CA ILE A 143 0.52 -18.97 3.35
C ILE A 143 0.61 -18.27 4.71
N SER A 144 -0.01 -18.85 5.73
CA SER A 144 0.00 -18.30 7.09
C SER A 144 0.60 -19.31 8.07
N ASN A 145 1.69 -18.91 8.70
CA ASN A 145 2.41 -19.71 9.68
C ASN A 145 2.30 -19.03 11.05
N ILE A 146 1.72 -19.71 12.04
CA ILE A 146 1.61 -19.18 13.40
C ILE A 146 2.65 -19.89 14.27
N ASP A 147 3.61 -19.13 14.79
CA ASP A 147 4.57 -19.64 15.77
C ASP A 147 4.16 -19.17 17.17
N PHE A 148 3.67 -20.11 17.98
CA PHE A 148 3.42 -19.89 19.40
C PHE A 148 4.73 -19.95 20.20
N GLY A 149 5.71 -19.13 19.83
CA GLY A 149 6.93 -18.94 20.59
C GLY A 149 6.60 -18.31 21.95
N LYS A 150 6.71 -19.06 23.04
CA LYS A 150 6.57 -18.52 24.41
C LYS A 150 7.81 -17.70 24.76
N ARG A 151 7.98 -16.50 24.20
CA ARG A 151 9.00 -15.57 24.70
C ARG A 151 8.46 -14.88 25.95
N LYS A 152 9.01 -15.24 27.11
CA LYS A 152 8.80 -14.50 28.37
C LYS A 152 9.72 -13.28 28.39
N ASP A 153 9.54 -12.36 27.45
CA ASP A 153 10.10 -11.02 27.63
C ASP A 153 9.08 -10.24 28.46
N SER A 154 9.49 -9.65 29.58
CA SER A 154 8.63 -8.82 30.46
C SER A 154 7.40 -9.47 31.15
N GLY A 155 7.22 -10.79 31.08
CA GLY A 155 6.10 -11.49 31.74
C GLY A 155 4.77 -11.45 30.98
N LYS A 156 4.73 -10.82 29.80
CA LYS A 156 3.56 -10.82 28.90
C LYS A 156 3.79 -11.85 27.79
N ALA A 157 2.83 -12.74 27.55
CA ALA A 157 2.93 -13.70 26.46
C ALA A 157 2.83 -12.96 25.11
N VAL A 158 3.93 -12.96 24.35
CA VAL A 158 3.96 -12.48 22.97
C VAL A 158 3.91 -13.68 22.05
N SER A 159 2.98 -13.70 21.09
CA SER A 159 2.98 -14.70 20.02
C SER A 159 3.40 -14.05 18.70
N LYS A 160 4.12 -14.82 17.88
CA LYS A 160 4.58 -14.38 16.56
C LYS A 160 3.78 -15.11 15.49
N ALA A 161 3.42 -14.40 14.44
CA ALA A 161 2.82 -15.02 13.27
C ALA A 161 3.45 -14.41 12.02
N VAL A 162 3.55 -15.21 10.97
CA VAL A 162 4.06 -14.77 9.68
C VAL A 162 3.00 -15.05 8.64
N ARG A 163 2.75 -14.09 7.75
CA ARG A 163 1.98 -14.29 6.53
C ARG A 163 2.90 -14.06 5.34
N GLU A 164 2.85 -14.96 4.39
CA GLU A 164 3.64 -14.91 3.17
C GLU A 164 2.66 -14.89 2.00
N PHE A 165 2.82 -13.89 1.13
CA PHE A 165 2.03 -13.73 -0.08
C PHE A 165 2.93 -13.98 -1.28
N TYR A 166 2.51 -14.95 -2.09
CA TYR A 166 3.22 -15.37 -3.29
C TYR A 166 2.46 -14.90 -4.52
N TYR A 167 3.18 -14.49 -5.56
CA TYR A 167 2.63 -14.18 -6.87
C TYR A 167 3.33 -15.05 -7.91
N HIS A 168 2.58 -15.85 -8.66
CA HIS A 168 3.13 -16.86 -9.59
C HIS A 168 4.18 -17.80 -8.96
N GLY A 169 4.06 -18.08 -7.66
CA GLY A 169 4.96 -18.97 -6.92
C GLY A 169 6.20 -18.29 -6.31
N ASP A 170 6.43 -17.01 -6.61
CA ASP A 170 7.51 -16.23 -6.01
C ASP A 170 7.03 -15.46 -4.78
N LEU A 171 7.80 -15.49 -3.70
CA LEU A 171 7.48 -14.74 -2.48
C LEU A 171 7.61 -13.24 -2.77
N ALA A 172 6.48 -12.53 -2.81
CA ALA A 172 6.43 -11.11 -3.09
C ALA A 172 6.30 -10.26 -1.81
N TYR A 173 5.54 -10.75 -0.82
CA TYR A 173 5.37 -10.05 0.45
C TYR A 173 5.47 -10.97 1.65
N ARG A 174 6.10 -10.45 2.71
CA ARG A 174 6.14 -11.08 4.02
C ARG A 174 5.62 -10.13 5.09
N VAL A 175 4.72 -10.62 5.92
CA VAL A 175 4.13 -9.92 7.05
C VAL A 175 4.54 -10.60 8.34
N ASP A 176 5.40 -9.96 9.12
CA ASP A 176 5.75 -10.38 10.47
C ASP A 176 4.80 -9.70 11.47
N LEU A 177 4.00 -10.49 12.18
CA LEU A 177 3.03 -10.05 13.18
C LEU A 177 3.53 -10.40 14.58
N GLU A 178 3.49 -9.43 15.50
CA GLU A 178 3.67 -9.67 16.93
C GLU A 178 2.37 -9.34 17.66
N LYS A 179 1.85 -10.29 18.44
CA LYS A 179 0.60 -10.13 19.18
C LYS A 179 0.86 -9.99 20.67
N SER A 180 0.10 -9.11 21.31
CA SER A 180 0.02 -8.98 22.77
C SER A 180 -1.40 -9.34 23.21
N GLY A 181 -1.59 -10.56 23.72
CA GLY A 181 -2.92 -11.10 23.97
C GLY A 181 -3.66 -11.42 22.66
N SER A 182 -4.88 -10.89 22.50
CA SER A 182 -5.70 -11.07 21.28
C SER A 182 -5.43 -10.02 20.20
N GLN A 183 -4.67 -8.97 20.50
CA GLN A 183 -4.43 -7.84 19.62
C GLN A 183 -3.05 -7.93 18.95
N VAL A 184 -2.98 -7.47 17.70
CA VAL A 184 -1.70 -7.28 16.99
C VAL A 184 -1.04 -6.02 17.55
N ALA A 185 0.09 -6.19 18.23
CA ALA A 185 0.86 -5.12 18.83
C ALA A 185 1.78 -4.44 17.80
N SER A 186 2.39 -5.25 16.92
CA SER A 186 3.16 -4.75 15.79
C SER A 186 2.93 -5.62 14.55
N ALA A 187 2.99 -5.01 13.38
CA ALA A 187 2.97 -5.69 12.09
C ALA A 187 3.98 -5.04 11.16
N LYS A 188 4.92 -5.82 10.62
CA LYS A 188 5.87 -5.37 9.60
C LYS A 188 5.57 -6.07 8.29
N VAL A 189 5.18 -5.32 7.27
CA VAL A 189 4.92 -5.79 5.92
C VAL A 189 6.09 -5.39 5.04
N CYS A 190 6.80 -6.36 4.48
CA CYS A 190 7.97 -6.16 3.65
C CYS A 190 7.68 -6.62 2.22
N ASN A 191 8.02 -5.78 1.24
CA ASN A 191 8.19 -6.22 -0.14
C ASN A 191 9.59 -6.85 -0.24
N THR A 192 9.66 -8.11 -0.67
CA THR A 192 10.90 -8.90 -0.71
C THR A 192 11.79 -8.55 -1.90
N GLU A 193 11.25 -7.96 -2.96
CA GLU A 193 11.98 -7.60 -4.18
C GLU A 193 12.47 -6.15 -4.15
N LEU A 194 11.59 -5.22 -3.75
CA LEU A 194 11.83 -3.78 -3.81
C LEU A 194 12.47 -3.22 -2.53
N GLY A 195 12.63 -4.04 -1.49
CA GLY A 195 13.39 -3.70 -0.28
C GLY A 195 12.75 -2.64 0.61
N TYR A 196 11.55 -2.17 0.30
CA TYR A 196 10.78 -1.27 1.16
C TYR A 196 9.89 -2.05 2.13
N TRP A 197 9.52 -1.40 3.24
CA TRP A 197 8.59 -2.00 4.21
C TRP A 197 7.78 -0.95 4.95
N LEU A 198 6.60 -1.36 5.41
CA LEU A 198 5.76 -0.61 6.35
C LEU A 198 5.70 -1.36 7.67
N ARG A 199 5.77 -0.63 8.78
CA ARG A 199 5.52 -1.15 10.12
C ARG A 199 4.41 -0.36 10.80
N PHE A 200 3.44 -1.08 11.34
CA PHE A 200 2.36 -0.55 12.15
C PHE A 200 2.57 -1.01 13.59
N GLU A 201 2.67 -0.09 14.54
CA GLU A 201 2.88 -0.39 15.96
C GLU A 201 1.77 0.28 16.77
N SER A 202 1.16 -0.45 17.71
CA SER A 202 0.23 0.16 18.67
C SER A 202 0.98 1.18 19.51
N LEU A 203 0.39 2.37 19.66
CA LEU A 203 0.80 3.35 20.67
C LEU A 203 0.22 2.98 22.05
#